data_AF-A0A179IF58-F1
#
_entry.id   AF-A0A179IF58-F1
#
_cell.length_a   1.000
_cell.length_b   1.000
_cell.length_c   1.000
_cell.angle_alpha   90.00
_cell.angle_beta   90.00
_cell.angle_gamma   90.00
#
_symmetry.space_group_name_H-M   'P 1'
#
loop_
_entity.id
_entity.type
_entity.pdbx_description
1 polymer ?
#
loop_
_entity_poly.entity_id
_entity_poly.type
_entity_poly.pdbx_seq_one_letter_code
_entity_poly.pdbx_strand_id
1 'polypeptide(L)'
;MAIHKILSSLVVLTLVGNGLSAPAYTDIALEPLTRDESIDATVLGKRGQKIIIGYRRVAPAEAEMYKNAGNTLTPSEGKGGMQLGKGVYTSDELGAWEGDKSKPSRNCVILADADAFAKVAKAWIPRPSWWSTATNMRPEKYLNGLSLKPAKTLRLAIIDIKGGKETLQMMIPNELLNKKGDKKGTGLDLEVNCEDPEKELEMPTRKVDYSTWANVVGEKFAPAELEVQKLSEPADQLLKDSDAARAEAEGAASIQDVEAAGAKADTAVKALQDIAQQVVDYTIKNKEWMHIRNNLKPFDLWNQARTNLLSTTLRVDEKTVEEYKAKFDAAVKEPITGNEVITQAEKLAADIGQVVNKVRKDLGVKASSKWKGASTPPLQLEKLDQEEEVAELKQLEGQALGSQIAVTRKSLSKLVEIQTQVQEQLEKLQSPTKTDPNDKADKDKEDKEDKDKEDKDKNGETDPASQDPASKDPASKDPAKDPAKDPAKDPAKDPAKDPAKDPAKDPAKDPAKD
;
A
#
# COMPACT_ATOMS: atom_id res chain seq x y z
N MET A 1 -19.34 3.45 -23.79
CA MET A 1 -19.03 2.52 -24.91
C MET A 1 -17.66 2.78 -25.57
N ALA A 2 -16.65 3.22 -24.82
CA ALA A 2 -15.25 3.27 -25.27
C ALA A 2 -14.32 2.31 -24.48
N ILE A 3 -14.87 1.67 -23.43
CA ILE A 3 -14.15 0.94 -22.38
C ILE A 3 -13.63 -0.44 -22.85
N HIS A 4 -14.17 -1.00 -23.93
CA HIS A 4 -13.81 -2.35 -24.37
C HIS A 4 -12.61 -2.43 -25.34
N LYS A 5 -12.22 -1.33 -25.99
CA LYS A 5 -11.30 -1.40 -27.13
C LYS A 5 -9.82 -1.50 -26.75
N ILE A 6 -9.41 -1.00 -25.58
CA ILE A 6 -7.99 -0.97 -25.19
C ILE A 6 -7.54 -2.33 -24.63
N LEU A 7 -8.38 -2.99 -23.82
CA LEU A 7 -8.05 -4.30 -23.24
C LEU A 7 -8.23 -5.48 -24.21
N SER A 8 -9.20 -5.40 -25.14
CA SER A 8 -9.37 -6.46 -26.16
C SER A 8 -8.20 -6.57 -27.13
N SER A 9 -7.35 -5.55 -27.27
CA SER A 9 -6.17 -5.63 -28.15
C SER A 9 -4.94 -6.25 -27.48
N LEU A 10 -4.87 -6.26 -26.14
CA LEU A 10 -3.75 -6.81 -25.37
C LEU A 10 -3.94 -8.27 -24.98
N VAL A 11 -5.18 -8.71 -24.73
CA VAL A 11 -5.50 -10.11 -24.38
C VAL A 11 -5.49 -11.05 -25.60
N VAL A 12 -5.66 -10.52 -26.81
CA VAL A 12 -5.68 -11.33 -28.04
C VAL A 12 -4.28 -11.78 -28.48
N LEU A 13 -3.20 -11.16 -27.99
CA LEU A 13 -1.84 -11.54 -28.39
C LEU A 13 -1.22 -12.69 -27.57
N THR A 14 -1.85 -13.12 -26.47
CA THR A 14 -1.27 -14.10 -25.52
C THR A 14 -2.05 -15.42 -25.38
N LEU A 15 -3.13 -15.63 -26.14
CA LEU A 15 -4.00 -16.82 -26.00
C LEU A 15 -4.17 -17.68 -27.27
N VAL A 16 -3.25 -17.61 -28.23
CA VAL A 16 -3.18 -18.61 -29.31
C VAL A 16 -2.19 -19.70 -28.91
N GLY A 17 -2.65 -20.65 -28.10
CA GLY A 17 -1.85 -21.82 -27.76
C GLY A 17 -2.29 -22.50 -26.48
N ASN A 18 -3.46 -23.14 -26.50
CA ASN A 18 -3.67 -24.49 -25.96
C ASN A 18 -5.17 -24.81 -25.99
N GLY A 19 -5.55 -25.66 -26.94
CA GLY A 19 -6.88 -26.21 -27.05
C GLY A 19 -7.16 -27.17 -25.91
N LEU A 20 -8.29 -26.96 -25.23
CA LEU A 20 -8.90 -27.92 -24.34
C LEU A 20 -10.39 -27.99 -24.68
N SER A 21 -10.76 -29.18 -25.16
CA SER A 21 -12.09 -29.60 -25.59
C SER A 21 -13.07 -29.67 -24.41
N ALA A 22 -14.29 -29.19 -24.65
CA ALA A 22 -15.42 -29.36 -23.73
C ALA A 22 -16.04 -30.77 -23.89
N PRO A 23 -16.32 -31.50 -22.81
CA PRO A 23 -17.13 -32.72 -22.90
C PRO A 23 -18.62 -32.37 -22.90
N ALA A 24 -19.34 -32.90 -23.88
CA ALA A 24 -20.79 -32.96 -23.90
C ALA A 24 -21.26 -34.05 -22.93
N TYR A 25 -22.15 -33.70 -22.00
CA TYR A 25 -22.83 -34.66 -21.13
C TYR A 25 -24.24 -34.89 -21.67
N THR A 26 -24.47 -36.09 -22.21
CA THR A 26 -25.81 -36.65 -22.48
C THR A 26 -26.24 -37.54 -21.31
N ASP A 27 -27.56 -37.68 -21.21
CA ASP A 27 -28.33 -38.70 -20.46
C ASP A 27 -28.58 -38.47 -18.97
N ILE A 28 -29.65 -37.72 -18.69
CA ILE A 28 -30.41 -37.80 -17.43
C ILE A 28 -31.50 -38.87 -17.62
N ALA A 29 -31.33 -40.01 -16.97
CA ALA A 29 -32.41 -40.97 -16.75
C ALA A 29 -33.35 -40.42 -15.65
N LEU A 30 -34.63 -40.27 -15.99
CA LEU A 30 -35.70 -39.95 -15.04
C LEU A 30 -36.08 -41.22 -14.27
N GLU A 31 -35.82 -41.26 -12.96
CA GLU A 31 -36.43 -42.24 -12.06
C GLU A 31 -37.76 -41.70 -11.49
N PRO A 32 -38.74 -42.59 -11.24
CA PRO A 32 -40.10 -42.18 -10.88
C PRO A 32 -40.19 -41.72 -9.42
N LEU A 33 -40.88 -40.59 -9.22
CA LEU A 33 -41.28 -40.05 -7.93
C LEU A 33 -42.06 -41.08 -7.10
N THR A 34 -41.43 -41.65 -6.07
CA THR A 34 -42.15 -42.27 -4.96
C THR A 34 -42.64 -41.19 -4.01
N ARG A 35 -43.96 -41.09 -3.92
CA ARG A 35 -44.70 -40.22 -3.02
C ARG A 35 -44.71 -40.84 -1.62
N ASP A 36 -44.65 -39.96 -0.62
CA ASP A 36 -44.93 -40.17 0.81
C ASP A 36 -43.70 -40.28 1.74
N GLU A 37 -42.98 -39.17 1.90
CA GLU A 37 -42.37 -38.84 3.19
C GLU A 37 -43.11 -37.63 3.78
N SER A 38 -43.46 -37.74 5.05
CA SER A 38 -44.30 -36.79 5.77
C SER A 38 -43.64 -35.41 5.84
N ILE A 39 -44.30 -34.42 5.23
CA ILE A 39 -43.90 -33.00 5.23
C ILE A 39 -43.85 -32.41 6.65
N ASP A 40 -44.41 -33.09 7.66
CA ASP A 40 -44.56 -32.54 9.02
C ASP A 40 -43.30 -32.63 9.89
N ALA A 41 -42.46 -33.67 9.78
CA ALA A 41 -41.35 -33.86 10.74
C ALA A 41 -40.16 -32.93 10.46
N THR A 42 -39.83 -32.68 9.19
CA THR A 42 -38.67 -31.85 8.79
C THR A 42 -38.94 -30.35 8.96
N VAL A 43 -40.20 -29.92 8.89
CA VAL A 43 -40.63 -28.53 9.13
C VAL A 43 -40.70 -28.23 10.63
N LEU A 44 -41.04 -29.22 11.46
CA LEU A 44 -41.02 -29.08 12.93
C LEU A 44 -39.60 -29.01 13.51
N GLY A 45 -38.62 -29.71 12.93
CA GLY A 45 -37.22 -29.65 13.36
C GLY A 45 -36.50 -28.31 13.07
N LYS A 46 -37.04 -27.47 12.19
CA LYS A 46 -36.49 -26.14 11.85
C LYS A 46 -37.08 -25.00 12.68
N ARG A 47 -38.29 -25.18 13.22
CA ARG A 47 -38.97 -24.15 14.04
C ARG A 47 -38.27 -24.01 15.40
N GLY A 48 -37.67 -22.84 15.65
CA GLY A 48 -36.96 -22.54 16.91
C GLY A 48 -35.45 -22.79 16.88
N GLN A 49 -34.86 -23.15 15.73
CA GLN A 49 -33.41 -23.22 15.61
C GLN A 49 -32.81 -21.81 15.68
N LYS A 50 -31.93 -21.57 16.66
CA LYS A 50 -31.16 -20.34 16.77
C LYS A 50 -29.92 -20.41 15.88
N ILE A 51 -29.74 -19.40 15.05
CA ILE A 51 -28.53 -19.21 14.23
C ILE A 51 -27.77 -17.97 14.68
N ILE A 52 -26.45 -18.01 14.57
CA ILE A 52 -25.60 -16.84 14.82
C ILE A 52 -25.74 -15.91 13.61
N ILE A 53 -26.09 -14.65 13.88
CA ILE A 53 -26.29 -13.63 12.84
C ILE A 53 -25.25 -12.51 12.90
N GLY A 54 -24.42 -12.48 13.93
CA GLY A 54 -23.30 -11.55 14.03
C GLY A 54 -22.74 -11.43 15.44
N TYR A 55 -21.76 -10.55 15.55
CA TYR A 55 -21.02 -10.28 16.78
C TYR A 55 -20.99 -8.78 17.07
N ARG A 56 -20.80 -8.38 18.32
CA ARG A 56 -20.63 -6.96 18.68
C ARG A 56 -19.71 -6.82 19.87
N ARG A 57 -18.92 -5.73 19.90
CA ARG A 57 -18.22 -5.29 21.10
C ARG A 57 -18.94 -4.09 21.71
N VAL A 58 -19.26 -4.17 23.01
CA VAL A 58 -20.02 -3.14 23.74
C VAL A 58 -19.35 -2.79 25.06
N ALA A 59 -19.73 -1.66 25.66
CA ALA A 59 -19.31 -1.35 27.03
C ALA A 59 -19.98 -2.29 28.04
N PRO A 60 -19.36 -2.59 29.20
CA PRO A 60 -19.96 -3.46 30.22
C PRO A 60 -21.37 -3.02 30.65
N ALA A 61 -21.62 -1.72 30.73
CA ALA A 61 -22.95 -1.19 31.04
C ALA A 61 -24.01 -1.55 29.98
N GLU A 62 -23.66 -1.55 28.69
CA GLU A 62 -24.59 -1.94 27.61
C GLU A 62 -24.85 -3.45 27.61
N ALA A 63 -23.85 -4.28 27.94
CA ALA A 63 -24.05 -5.72 28.14
C ALA A 63 -25.02 -6.01 29.30
N GLU A 64 -24.92 -5.28 30.42
CA GLU A 64 -25.84 -5.44 31.55
C GLU A 64 -27.27 -4.98 31.18
N MET A 65 -27.41 -3.96 30.33
CA MET A 65 -28.73 -3.58 29.80
C MET A 65 -29.37 -4.71 28.98
N TYR A 66 -28.60 -5.45 28.18
CA TYR A 66 -29.12 -6.60 27.44
C TYR A 66 -29.57 -7.73 28.37
N LYS A 67 -28.78 -8.01 29.41
CA LYS A 67 -29.12 -9.02 30.42
C LYS A 67 -30.42 -8.66 31.14
N ASN A 68 -30.56 -7.41 31.58
CA ASN A 68 -31.76 -6.90 32.24
C ASN A 68 -32.99 -6.87 31.31
N ALA A 69 -32.78 -6.82 30.00
CA ALA A 69 -33.84 -6.95 29.01
C ALA A 69 -34.27 -8.41 28.73
N GLY A 70 -33.67 -9.39 29.41
CA GLY A 70 -33.93 -10.82 29.19
C GLY A 70 -32.99 -11.44 28.15
N ASN A 71 -31.71 -11.06 28.16
CA ASN A 71 -30.69 -11.50 27.20
C ASN A 71 -31.08 -11.21 25.74
N THR A 72 -31.59 -10.01 25.49
CA THR A 72 -31.92 -9.53 24.13
C THR A 72 -31.27 -8.18 23.85
N LEU A 73 -31.06 -7.89 22.57
CA LEU A 73 -30.63 -6.58 22.13
C LEU A 73 -31.66 -5.50 22.48
N THR A 74 -31.17 -4.37 22.97
CA THR A 74 -31.94 -3.14 23.21
C THR A 74 -31.50 -2.05 22.23
N PRO A 75 -32.33 -1.01 21.99
CA PRO A 75 -31.94 0.12 21.16
C PRO A 75 -30.62 0.73 21.65
N SER A 76 -29.66 0.90 20.75
CA SER A 76 -28.40 1.56 21.09
C SER A 76 -28.56 3.08 20.99
N GLU A 77 -28.03 3.84 21.96
CA GLU A 77 -28.10 5.31 21.99
C GLU A 77 -27.33 5.98 20.84
N GLY A 78 -26.64 5.21 19.98
CA GLY A 78 -26.06 5.73 18.73
C GLY A 78 -24.89 6.69 18.95
N LYS A 79 -23.95 6.38 19.86
CA LYS A 79 -22.79 7.23 20.17
C LYS A 79 -21.66 7.19 19.11
N GLY A 80 -21.94 6.70 17.90
CA GLY A 80 -20.98 6.58 16.79
C GLY A 80 -21.64 6.88 15.44
N GLY A 81 -20.82 7.11 14.39
CA GLY A 81 -21.28 7.49 13.06
C GLY A 81 -22.35 6.52 12.53
N MET A 82 -23.59 6.99 12.42
CA MET A 82 -24.76 6.19 11.99
C MET A 82 -24.75 5.98 10.47
N GLN A 83 -23.70 5.36 9.93
CA GLN A 83 -23.47 5.17 8.49
C GLN A 83 -24.59 4.40 7.79
N LEU A 84 -25.16 3.40 8.47
CA LEU A 84 -26.29 2.61 7.97
C LEU A 84 -27.61 3.05 8.58
N GLY A 85 -27.66 4.15 9.34
CA GLY A 85 -28.85 4.66 10.03
C GLY A 85 -28.97 4.24 11.50
N LYS A 86 -30.13 4.48 12.10
CA LYS A 86 -30.38 4.22 13.53
C LYS A 86 -30.72 2.75 13.78
N GLY A 87 -29.93 2.08 14.62
CA GLY A 87 -30.17 0.71 15.06
C GLY A 87 -28.97 0.08 15.75
N VAL A 88 -29.01 -1.24 15.90
CA VAL A 88 -27.93 -2.03 16.52
C VAL A 88 -26.99 -2.53 15.44
N TYR A 89 -25.70 -2.25 15.59
CA TYR A 89 -24.67 -2.64 14.63
C TYR A 89 -23.92 -3.89 15.09
N THR A 90 -23.71 -4.84 14.17
CA THR A 90 -22.98 -6.09 14.39
C THR A 90 -21.94 -6.30 13.29
N SER A 91 -20.93 -7.11 13.57
CA SER A 91 -19.89 -7.55 12.64
C SER A 91 -20.03 -9.03 12.31
N ASP A 92 -19.43 -9.46 11.20
CA ASP A 92 -19.39 -10.85 10.74
C ASP A 92 -18.44 -11.73 11.57
N GLU A 93 -17.46 -11.12 12.24
CA GLU A 93 -16.47 -11.80 13.07
C GLU A 93 -16.39 -11.24 14.48
N LEU A 94 -16.06 -12.11 15.43
CA LEU A 94 -15.83 -11.75 16.82
C LEU A 94 -14.59 -10.83 16.93
N GLY A 95 -14.79 -9.63 17.46
CA GLY A 95 -13.71 -8.66 17.66
C GLY A 95 -13.29 -7.86 16.42
N ALA A 96 -13.92 -8.08 15.25
CA ALA A 96 -13.63 -7.29 14.05
C ALA A 96 -13.91 -5.79 14.22
N TRP A 97 -14.83 -5.43 15.12
CA TRP A 97 -14.97 -4.06 15.60
C TRP A 97 -14.21 -3.89 16.92
N GLU A 98 -13.00 -3.30 16.84
CA GLU A 98 -12.09 -3.24 17.99
C GLU A 98 -12.58 -2.31 19.11
N GLY A 99 -13.32 -1.25 18.76
CA GLY A 99 -13.75 -0.22 19.69
C GLY A 99 -12.58 0.57 20.32
N ASP A 100 -12.86 1.32 21.39
CA ASP A 100 -11.84 2.01 22.16
C ASP A 100 -11.07 1.02 23.04
N LYS A 101 -9.86 0.62 22.61
CA LYS A 101 -8.98 -0.33 23.31
C LYS A 101 -8.55 0.15 24.71
N SER A 102 -8.72 1.43 25.03
CA SER A 102 -8.40 1.98 26.36
C SER A 102 -9.51 1.76 27.39
N LYS A 103 -10.67 1.23 26.99
CA LYS A 103 -11.83 1.05 27.86
C LYS A 103 -12.19 -0.43 28.01
N PRO A 104 -12.72 -0.85 29.17
CA PRO A 104 -13.24 -2.20 29.33
C PRO A 104 -14.39 -2.42 28.34
N SER A 105 -14.43 -3.62 27.76
CA SER A 105 -15.46 -4.00 26.78
C SER A 105 -15.92 -5.43 27.01
N ARG A 106 -17.08 -5.76 26.45
CA ARG A 106 -17.64 -7.11 26.39
C ARG A 106 -17.82 -7.52 24.94
N ASN A 107 -17.46 -8.75 24.64
CA ASN A 107 -17.70 -9.36 23.34
C ASN A 107 -19.06 -10.07 23.40
N CYS A 108 -19.92 -9.83 22.42
CA CYS A 108 -21.27 -10.40 22.36
C CYS A 108 -21.49 -11.20 21.09
N VAL A 109 -22.13 -12.36 21.21
CA VAL A 109 -22.69 -13.13 20.10
C VAL A 109 -24.19 -12.89 20.01
N ILE A 110 -24.69 -12.65 18.81
CA ILE A 110 -26.10 -12.38 18.54
C ILE A 110 -26.69 -13.56 17.77
N LEU A 111 -27.78 -14.11 18.30
CA LEU A 111 -28.55 -15.19 17.68
C LEU A 111 -29.95 -14.70 17.30
N ALA A 112 -30.54 -15.33 16.30
CA ALA A 112 -31.93 -15.12 15.88
C ALA A 112 -32.61 -16.44 15.57
N ASP A 113 -33.94 -16.45 15.61
CA ASP A 113 -34.72 -17.56 15.05
C ASP A 113 -34.47 -17.65 13.53
N ALA A 114 -34.09 -18.84 13.07
CA ALA A 114 -33.68 -19.08 11.69
C ALA A 114 -34.79 -18.76 10.68
N ASP A 115 -36.04 -19.14 10.97
CA ASP A 115 -37.17 -18.94 10.07
C ASP A 115 -37.56 -17.46 9.97
N ALA A 116 -37.61 -16.76 11.10
CA ALA A 116 -37.88 -15.32 11.15
C ALA A 116 -36.76 -14.55 10.44
N PHE A 117 -35.50 -14.93 10.69
CA PHE A 117 -34.35 -14.30 10.05
C PHE A 117 -34.30 -14.59 8.55
N ALA A 118 -34.63 -15.80 8.09
CA ALA A 118 -34.70 -16.09 6.65
C ALA A 118 -35.74 -15.22 5.93
N LYS A 119 -36.87 -14.93 6.58
CA LYS A 119 -37.98 -14.15 6.01
C LYS A 119 -37.75 -12.64 6.00
N VAL A 120 -37.02 -12.08 6.95
CA VAL A 120 -36.82 -10.62 7.02
C VAL A 120 -36.04 -10.11 5.79
N ALA A 121 -36.48 -8.97 5.27
CA ALA A 121 -35.78 -8.29 4.18
C ALA A 121 -34.39 -7.84 4.63
N LYS A 122 -33.41 -8.01 3.74
CA LYS A 122 -32.03 -7.57 3.94
C LYS A 122 -31.58 -6.86 2.67
N ALA A 123 -30.78 -5.82 2.82
CA ALA A 123 -30.22 -5.13 1.68
C ALA A 123 -28.74 -4.83 1.87
N TRP A 124 -27.95 -5.13 0.85
CA TRP A 124 -26.65 -4.51 0.73
C TRP A 124 -26.80 -3.02 0.44
N ILE A 125 -26.11 -2.20 1.22
CA ILE A 125 -26.02 -0.77 1.01
C ILE A 125 -24.60 -0.53 0.46
N PRO A 126 -24.44 -0.01 -0.78
CA PRO A 126 -23.12 0.29 -1.32
C PRO A 126 -22.56 1.59 -0.71
N ARG A 127 -21.22 1.74 -0.70
CA ARG A 127 -20.48 2.90 -0.15
C ARG A 127 -21.12 4.28 -0.39
N PRO A 128 -21.50 4.65 -1.63
CA PRO A 128 -22.05 5.97 -1.91
C PRO A 128 -23.38 6.23 -1.19
N SER A 129 -24.07 5.15 -0.80
CA SER A 129 -25.35 5.17 -0.10
C SER A 129 -25.21 5.17 1.42
N TRP A 130 -24.00 5.12 2.00
CA TRP A 130 -23.77 5.27 3.45
C TRP A 130 -23.72 6.73 3.89
N TRP A 131 -23.07 7.58 3.08
CA TRP A 131 -22.64 8.90 3.56
C TRP A 131 -23.77 9.93 3.50
N SER A 132 -24.18 10.46 4.64
CA SER A 132 -25.00 11.67 4.67
C SER A 132 -24.73 12.51 5.90
N THR A 133 -24.82 13.84 5.76
CA THR A 133 -25.22 14.70 6.87
C THR A 133 -26.58 14.24 7.40
N ALA A 134 -26.86 14.47 8.68
CA ALA A 134 -28.07 13.99 9.37
C ALA A 134 -29.41 14.38 8.70
N THR A 135 -29.40 15.31 7.74
CA THR A 135 -30.57 15.81 7.01
C THR A 135 -30.84 15.14 5.66
N ASN A 136 -29.95 14.26 5.16
CA ASN A 136 -30.08 13.64 3.83
C ASN A 136 -29.77 12.13 3.85
N MET A 137 -30.47 11.36 4.69
CA MET A 137 -30.22 9.92 4.90
C MET A 137 -30.22 9.12 3.58
N ARG A 138 -29.01 8.80 3.07
CA ARG A 138 -28.82 8.06 1.81
C ARG A 138 -29.26 6.58 1.89
N PRO A 139 -29.08 5.84 3.01
CA PRO A 139 -29.49 4.44 3.06
C PRO A 139 -31.00 4.27 2.92
N GLU A 140 -31.80 5.15 3.52
CA GLU A 140 -33.26 5.06 3.47
C GLU A 140 -33.81 5.37 2.08
N LYS A 141 -33.24 6.39 1.43
CA LYS A 141 -33.57 6.69 0.02
C LYS A 141 -33.23 5.51 -0.89
N TYR A 142 -32.07 4.89 -0.71
CA TYR A 142 -31.65 3.71 -1.47
C TYR A 142 -32.63 2.53 -1.25
N LEU A 143 -32.96 2.23 0.00
CA LEU A 143 -33.93 1.18 0.37
C LEU A 143 -35.32 1.43 -0.23
N ASN A 144 -35.82 2.67 -0.18
CA ASN A 144 -37.09 3.04 -0.81
C ASN A 144 -37.05 2.82 -2.33
N GLY A 145 -35.92 3.11 -2.98
CA GLY A 145 -35.70 2.80 -4.40
C GLY A 145 -35.77 1.31 -4.72
N LEU A 146 -35.40 0.44 -3.77
CA LEU A 146 -35.57 -1.01 -3.84
C LEU A 146 -36.98 -1.48 -3.42
N SER A 147 -37.92 -0.57 -3.19
CA SER A 147 -39.27 -0.86 -2.65
C SER A 147 -39.25 -1.56 -1.28
N LEU A 148 -38.20 -1.36 -0.48
CA LEU A 148 -38.06 -1.91 0.86
C LEU A 148 -38.45 -0.87 1.91
N LYS A 149 -38.97 -1.34 3.05
CA LYS A 149 -39.30 -0.49 4.20
C LYS A 149 -38.06 -0.31 5.08
N PRO A 150 -37.49 0.90 5.23
CA PRO A 150 -36.22 1.09 5.94
C PRO A 150 -36.21 0.62 7.40
N ALA A 151 -37.35 0.72 8.10
CA ALA A 151 -37.48 0.29 9.48
C ALA A 151 -37.63 -1.24 9.65
N LYS A 152 -37.90 -1.97 8.57
CA LYS A 152 -38.11 -3.43 8.56
C LYS A 152 -37.08 -4.19 7.73
N THR A 153 -35.96 -3.56 7.42
CA THR A 153 -34.92 -4.12 6.55
C THR A 153 -33.57 -4.11 7.25
N LEU A 154 -32.95 -5.27 7.39
CA LEU A 154 -31.56 -5.39 7.83
C LEU A 154 -30.63 -4.78 6.77
N ARG A 155 -29.62 -4.03 7.18
CA ARG A 155 -28.74 -3.31 6.25
C ARG A 155 -27.33 -3.88 6.35
N LEU A 156 -26.79 -4.35 5.25
CA LEU A 156 -25.46 -4.94 5.16
C LEU A 156 -24.53 -3.96 4.45
N ALA A 157 -23.31 -3.84 4.91
CA ALA A 157 -22.30 -3.04 4.25
C ALA A 157 -20.90 -3.57 4.54
N ILE A 158 -19.99 -3.28 3.64
CA ILE A 158 -18.56 -3.24 3.95
C ILE A 158 -18.34 -1.97 4.79
N ILE A 159 -17.38 -1.89 5.69
CA ILE A 159 -17.04 -0.64 6.39
C ILE A 159 -15.53 -0.52 6.41
N ASP A 160 -15.08 0.69 6.05
CA ASP A 160 -13.67 1.06 6.08
C ASP A 160 -13.24 1.32 7.52
N ILE A 161 -12.39 0.45 8.07
CA ILE A 161 -11.68 0.72 9.32
C ILE A 161 -10.30 1.29 9.00
N LYS A 162 -9.83 2.25 9.82
CA LYS A 162 -8.47 2.81 9.71
C LYS A 162 -7.47 1.66 9.72
N GLY A 163 -6.61 1.58 8.70
CA GLY A 163 -5.63 0.50 8.53
C GLY A 163 -5.92 -0.49 7.40
N GLY A 164 -6.95 -0.23 6.57
CA GLY A 164 -7.11 -0.88 5.26
C GLY A 164 -7.70 -2.30 5.29
N LYS A 165 -8.18 -2.78 6.45
CA LYS A 165 -8.98 -4.01 6.50
C LYS A 165 -10.43 -3.66 6.25
N GLU A 166 -11.08 -4.35 5.32
CA GLU A 166 -12.52 -4.27 5.14
C GLU A 166 -13.20 -5.13 6.20
N THR A 167 -14.15 -4.57 6.94
CA THR A 167 -14.99 -5.31 7.88
C THR A 167 -16.42 -5.34 7.36
N LEU A 168 -17.12 -6.49 7.45
CA LEU A 168 -18.54 -6.51 7.16
C LEU A 168 -19.34 -6.08 8.39
N GLN A 169 -20.30 -5.20 8.17
CA GLN A 169 -21.20 -4.72 9.21
C GLN A 169 -22.65 -4.96 8.80
N MET A 170 -23.47 -5.38 9.76
CA MET A 170 -24.91 -5.40 9.65
C MET A 170 -25.51 -4.40 10.64
N MET A 171 -26.53 -3.67 10.21
CA MET A 171 -27.36 -2.84 11.08
C MET A 171 -28.76 -3.45 11.18
N ILE A 172 -29.19 -3.70 12.41
CA ILE A 172 -30.53 -4.17 12.79
C ILE A 172 -31.37 -2.95 13.21
N PRO A 173 -32.37 -2.52 12.41
CA PRO A 173 -33.30 -1.48 12.79
C PRO A 173 -33.96 -1.75 14.15
N ASN A 174 -34.16 -0.71 14.95
CA ASN A 174 -34.79 -0.81 16.27
C ASN A 174 -36.19 -1.47 16.22
N GLU A 175 -36.90 -1.30 15.10
CA GLU A 175 -38.22 -1.87 14.85
C GLU A 175 -38.25 -3.39 14.59
N LEU A 176 -37.08 -4.01 14.46
CA LEU A 176 -36.88 -5.46 14.36
C LEU A 176 -36.36 -6.08 15.66
N LEU A 177 -36.07 -5.27 16.68
CA LEU A 177 -35.71 -5.77 18.01
C LEU A 177 -36.92 -6.38 18.72
N ASN A 178 -36.67 -7.28 19.66
CA ASN A 178 -37.71 -7.87 20.48
C ASN A 178 -38.43 -6.77 21.28
N LYS A 179 -39.77 -6.73 21.25
CA LYS A 179 -40.52 -5.78 22.08
C LYS A 179 -40.77 -6.38 23.46
N LYS A 180 -40.85 -5.50 24.45
CA LYS A 180 -41.16 -5.89 25.82
C LYS A 180 -42.57 -6.49 25.91
N GLY A 181 -42.66 -7.75 26.30
CA GLY A 181 -43.93 -8.49 26.42
C GLY A 181 -44.41 -9.19 25.15
N ASP A 182 -43.62 -9.16 24.06
CA ASP A 182 -43.91 -9.98 22.89
C ASP A 182 -43.82 -11.47 23.24
N LYS A 183 -44.81 -12.24 22.79
CA LYS A 183 -44.73 -13.70 22.81
C LYS A 183 -43.63 -14.12 21.82
N LYS A 184 -42.77 -15.08 22.19
CA LYS A 184 -41.81 -15.70 21.26
C LYS A 184 -42.50 -15.98 19.91
N GLY A 185 -42.08 -15.30 18.84
CA GLY A 185 -42.61 -15.50 17.48
C GLY A 185 -43.13 -14.28 16.71
N THR A 186 -43.14 -13.06 17.25
CA THR A 186 -43.60 -11.85 16.51
C THR A 186 -42.47 -10.94 15.99
N GLY A 187 -41.22 -11.38 16.03
CA GLY A 187 -40.03 -10.64 15.58
C GLY A 187 -38.89 -11.59 15.20
N LEU A 188 -37.63 -11.12 15.23
CA LEU A 188 -36.46 -11.96 14.96
C LEU A 188 -36.12 -12.95 16.10
N ASP A 189 -36.79 -12.81 17.26
CA ASP A 189 -36.54 -13.57 18.48
C ASP A 189 -35.04 -13.58 18.83
N LEU A 190 -34.50 -12.37 19.00
CA LEU A 190 -33.08 -12.14 19.20
C LEU A 190 -32.63 -12.62 20.58
N GLU A 191 -31.49 -13.29 20.62
CA GLU A 191 -30.79 -13.62 21.86
C GLU A 191 -29.38 -13.03 21.78
N VAL A 192 -28.87 -12.54 22.90
CA VAL A 192 -27.51 -12.00 22.98
C VAL A 192 -26.81 -12.51 24.23
N ASN A 193 -25.62 -13.07 24.03
CA ASN A 193 -24.75 -13.52 25.11
C ASN A 193 -23.46 -12.70 25.04
N CYS A 194 -23.08 -12.07 26.16
CA CYS A 194 -21.92 -11.19 26.25
C CYS A 194 -20.94 -11.69 27.30
N GLU A 195 -19.67 -11.79 26.93
CA GLU A 195 -18.58 -12.29 27.78
C GLU A 195 -17.39 -11.33 27.83
N ASP A 196 -16.51 -11.54 28.81
CA ASP A 196 -15.23 -10.82 28.91
C ASP A 196 -14.32 -11.23 27.75
N PRO A 197 -13.71 -10.28 27.00
CA PRO A 197 -12.82 -10.59 25.88
C PRO A 197 -11.58 -11.40 26.25
N GLU A 198 -11.19 -11.39 27.52
CA GLU A 198 -9.96 -12.00 28.07
C GLU A 198 -10.22 -13.34 28.78
N LYS A 199 -11.49 -13.73 28.98
CA LYS A 199 -11.81 -15.09 29.42
C LYS A 199 -11.58 -16.05 28.26
N GLU A 200 -11.10 -17.25 28.57
CA GLU A 200 -10.90 -18.32 27.58
C GLU A 200 -12.20 -18.48 26.78
N LEU A 201 -12.11 -18.34 25.45
CA LEU A 201 -13.25 -18.13 24.55
C LEU A 201 -14.19 -19.35 24.54
N GLU A 202 -15.20 -19.34 25.40
CA GLU A 202 -16.34 -20.29 25.32
C GLU A 202 -17.33 -19.88 24.19
N MET A 203 -17.15 -18.69 23.61
CA MET A 203 -18.01 -18.20 22.52
C MET A 203 -17.66 -18.79 21.15
N PRO A 204 -18.66 -19.05 20.30
CA PRO A 204 -18.43 -19.43 18.91
C PRO A 204 -17.62 -18.37 18.16
N THR A 205 -16.52 -18.77 17.53
CA THR A 205 -15.61 -17.87 16.79
C THR A 205 -15.78 -17.93 15.27
N ARG A 206 -16.71 -18.76 14.77
CA ARG A 206 -16.93 -18.91 13.33
C ARG A 206 -17.38 -17.61 12.69
N LYS A 207 -16.77 -17.26 11.56
CA LYS A 207 -17.20 -16.13 10.72
C LYS A 207 -18.63 -16.35 10.22
N VAL A 208 -19.46 -15.32 10.29
CA VAL A 208 -20.81 -15.32 9.72
C VAL A 208 -20.73 -14.94 8.24
N ASP A 209 -21.17 -15.85 7.36
CA ASP A 209 -21.15 -15.61 5.92
C ASP A 209 -22.47 -14.97 5.45
N TYR A 210 -22.46 -13.66 5.28
CA TYR A 210 -23.62 -12.89 4.79
C TYR A 210 -24.05 -13.27 3.36
N SER A 211 -23.17 -13.90 2.57
CA SER A 211 -23.50 -14.30 1.18
C SER A 211 -24.48 -15.49 1.12
N THR A 212 -24.60 -16.25 2.21
CA THR A 212 -25.47 -17.43 2.30
C THR A 212 -26.91 -17.09 2.70
N TRP A 213 -27.21 -15.83 3.02
CA TRP A 213 -28.49 -15.43 3.57
C TRP A 213 -29.59 -15.26 2.51
N ALA A 214 -30.78 -15.76 2.83
CA ALA A 214 -31.97 -15.53 2.02
C ALA A 214 -32.51 -14.10 2.16
N ASN A 215 -33.31 -13.67 1.17
CA ASN A 215 -33.97 -12.35 1.13
C ASN A 215 -33.00 -11.16 1.21
N VAL A 216 -31.80 -11.33 0.66
CA VAL A 216 -30.82 -10.25 0.46
C VAL A 216 -31.02 -9.67 -0.94
N VAL A 217 -31.18 -8.36 -1.02
CA VAL A 217 -31.27 -7.61 -2.28
C VAL A 217 -30.30 -6.42 -2.28
N GLY A 218 -30.26 -5.66 -3.37
CA GLY A 218 -29.32 -4.56 -3.53
C GLY A 218 -27.89 -5.04 -3.83
N GLU A 219 -27.01 -4.08 -4.06
CA GLU A 219 -25.64 -4.35 -4.51
C GLU A 219 -24.64 -4.14 -3.39
N LYS A 220 -23.76 -5.13 -3.17
CA LYS A 220 -22.67 -5.05 -2.18
C LYS A 220 -21.70 -3.92 -2.48
N PHE A 221 -21.43 -3.73 -3.77
CA PHE A 221 -20.48 -2.74 -4.29
C PHE A 221 -21.23 -1.74 -5.18
N ALA A 222 -20.76 -0.50 -5.22
CA ALA A 222 -21.25 0.44 -6.23
C ALA A 222 -20.78 -0.03 -7.63
N PRO A 223 -21.53 0.28 -8.71
CA PRO A 223 -21.15 -0.12 -10.07
C PRO A 223 -19.71 0.19 -10.45
N ALA A 224 -19.15 1.29 -9.95
CA ALA A 224 -17.79 1.66 -10.26
C ALA A 224 -16.72 1.05 -9.36
N GLU A 225 -17.07 0.74 -8.12
CA GLU A 225 -16.21 -0.11 -7.31
C GLU A 225 -16.05 -1.47 -8.00
N LEU A 226 -17.11 -1.99 -8.63
CA LEU A 226 -17.02 -3.16 -9.50
C LEU A 226 -16.15 -2.93 -10.74
N GLU A 227 -16.26 -1.78 -11.42
CA GLU A 227 -15.39 -1.46 -12.56
C GLU A 227 -13.90 -1.40 -12.15
N VAL A 228 -13.57 -0.79 -11.01
CA VAL A 228 -12.19 -0.76 -10.51
C VAL A 228 -11.72 -2.14 -10.07
N GLN A 229 -12.59 -2.95 -9.43
CA GLN A 229 -12.26 -4.34 -9.07
C GLN A 229 -11.93 -5.19 -10.30
N LYS A 230 -12.66 -5.03 -11.42
CA LYS A 230 -12.36 -5.72 -12.69
C LYS A 230 -10.98 -5.38 -13.23
N LEU A 231 -10.42 -4.23 -12.87
CA LEU A 231 -9.07 -3.81 -13.26
C LEU A 231 -7.99 -4.29 -12.30
N SER A 232 -8.33 -4.88 -11.14
CA SER A 232 -7.33 -5.24 -10.13
C SER A 232 -6.41 -6.37 -10.57
N GLU A 233 -6.94 -7.46 -11.11
CA GLU A 233 -6.14 -8.57 -11.63
C GLU A 233 -5.25 -8.14 -12.81
N PRO A 234 -5.76 -7.42 -13.84
CA PRO A 234 -4.92 -6.84 -14.87
C PRO A 234 -3.81 -5.92 -14.32
N ALA A 235 -4.12 -5.07 -13.33
CA ALA A 235 -3.13 -4.17 -12.73
C ALA A 235 -2.01 -4.95 -12.01
N ASP A 236 -2.37 -5.99 -11.25
CA ASP A 236 -1.38 -6.85 -10.57
C ASP A 236 -0.50 -7.57 -11.58
N GLN A 237 -1.06 -8.03 -12.71
CA GLN A 237 -0.27 -8.63 -13.78
C GLN A 237 0.67 -7.63 -14.45
N LEU A 238 0.22 -6.40 -14.71
CA LEU A 238 1.06 -5.35 -15.27
C LEU A 238 2.25 -5.00 -14.36
N LEU A 239 2.06 -5.01 -13.04
CA LEU A 239 3.19 -4.84 -12.11
C LEU A 239 4.18 -6.00 -12.21
N LYS A 240 3.70 -7.25 -12.26
CA LYS A 240 4.57 -8.43 -12.45
C LYS A 240 5.36 -8.34 -13.76
N ASP A 241 4.73 -7.89 -14.83
CA ASP A 241 5.39 -7.70 -16.13
C ASP A 241 6.46 -6.59 -16.03
N SER A 242 6.19 -5.51 -15.28
CA SER A 242 7.15 -4.46 -14.97
C SER A 242 8.35 -4.97 -14.14
N ASP A 243 8.10 -5.82 -13.14
CA ASP A 243 9.15 -6.45 -12.32
C ASP A 243 10.00 -7.41 -13.16
N ALA A 244 9.37 -8.20 -14.03
CA ALA A 244 10.05 -9.10 -14.95
C ALA A 244 10.94 -8.31 -15.92
N ALA A 245 10.45 -7.19 -16.46
CA ALA A 245 11.23 -6.29 -17.30
C ALA A 245 12.44 -5.70 -16.55
N ARG A 246 12.28 -5.32 -15.27
CA ARG A 246 13.43 -4.90 -14.46
C ARG A 246 14.46 -6.01 -14.29
N ALA A 247 14.03 -7.25 -14.00
CA ALA A 247 14.93 -8.39 -13.84
C ALA A 247 15.65 -8.74 -15.17
N GLU A 248 14.95 -8.67 -16.30
CA GLU A 248 15.52 -8.85 -17.64
C GLU A 248 16.62 -7.81 -17.91
N ALA A 249 16.38 -6.53 -17.58
CA ALA A 249 17.38 -5.48 -17.68
C ALA A 249 18.61 -5.75 -16.80
N GLU A 250 18.41 -6.21 -15.56
CA GLU A 250 19.52 -6.52 -14.64
C GLU A 250 20.42 -7.65 -15.18
N GLY A 251 19.82 -8.69 -15.78
CA GLY A 251 20.53 -9.83 -16.38
C GLY A 251 20.99 -9.65 -17.83
N ALA A 252 20.67 -8.52 -18.46
CA ALA A 252 20.96 -8.27 -19.87
C ALA A 252 22.46 -8.31 -20.20
N ALA A 253 22.79 -8.92 -21.33
CA ALA A 253 24.17 -9.00 -21.81
C ALA A 253 24.60 -7.68 -22.48
N SER A 254 23.72 -7.05 -23.26
CA SER A 254 23.99 -5.86 -24.05
C SER A 254 23.11 -4.66 -23.66
N ILE A 255 23.51 -3.45 -24.06
CA ILE A 255 22.69 -2.23 -23.91
C ILE A 255 21.35 -2.38 -24.65
N GLN A 256 21.35 -2.99 -25.84
CA GLN A 256 20.14 -3.18 -26.64
C GLN A 256 19.10 -4.05 -25.93
N ASP A 257 19.55 -5.09 -25.21
CA ASP A 257 18.67 -5.94 -24.40
C ASP A 257 18.09 -5.15 -23.21
N VAL A 258 18.87 -4.27 -22.58
CA VAL A 258 18.39 -3.38 -21.51
C VAL A 258 17.34 -2.41 -22.06
N GLU A 259 17.56 -1.83 -23.23
CA GLU A 259 16.60 -0.92 -23.88
C GLU A 259 15.29 -1.64 -24.24
N ALA A 260 15.37 -2.87 -24.74
CA ALA A 260 14.20 -3.69 -25.03
C ALA A 260 13.40 -4.00 -23.75
N ALA A 261 14.07 -4.34 -22.66
CA ALA A 261 13.45 -4.51 -21.34
C ALA A 261 12.84 -3.18 -20.83
N GLY A 262 13.52 -2.06 -21.04
CA GLY A 262 13.01 -0.72 -20.71
C GLY A 262 11.72 -0.38 -21.45
N ALA A 263 11.57 -0.76 -22.71
CA ALA A 263 10.33 -0.57 -23.47
C ALA A 263 9.16 -1.38 -22.90
N LYS A 264 9.41 -2.60 -22.39
CA LYS A 264 8.40 -3.41 -21.68
C LYS A 264 7.99 -2.73 -20.38
N ALA A 265 8.96 -2.25 -19.59
CA ALA A 265 8.69 -1.52 -18.35
C ALA A 265 7.88 -0.23 -18.59
N ASP A 266 8.19 0.54 -19.64
CA ASP A 266 7.47 1.76 -20.02
C ASP A 266 6.02 1.47 -20.44
N THR A 267 5.81 0.37 -21.18
CA THR A 267 4.47 -0.10 -21.56
C THR A 267 3.64 -0.42 -20.31
N ALA A 268 4.20 -1.12 -19.33
CA ALA A 268 3.53 -1.43 -18.07
C ALA A 268 3.21 -0.17 -17.25
N VAL A 269 4.14 0.80 -17.19
CA VAL A 269 3.92 2.09 -16.51
C VAL A 269 2.75 2.85 -17.12
N LYS A 270 2.68 2.94 -18.46
CA LYS A 270 1.58 3.62 -19.16
C LYS A 270 0.24 2.95 -18.89
N ALA A 271 0.18 1.62 -18.96
CA ALA A 271 -1.04 0.88 -18.70
C ALA A 271 -1.53 1.06 -17.24
N LEU A 272 -0.61 1.04 -16.27
CA LEU A 272 -0.95 1.30 -14.86
C LEU A 272 -1.36 2.75 -14.61
N GLN A 273 -0.75 3.70 -15.31
CA GLN A 273 -1.15 5.11 -15.28
C GLN A 273 -2.58 5.29 -15.76
N ASP A 274 -2.96 4.63 -16.86
CA ASP A 274 -4.32 4.68 -17.41
C ASP A 274 -5.36 4.10 -16.43
N ILE A 275 -5.00 3.04 -15.70
CA ILE A 275 -5.86 2.48 -14.65
C ILE A 275 -6.02 3.47 -13.49
N ALA A 276 -4.92 4.05 -13.00
CA ALA A 276 -4.98 5.07 -11.95
C ALA A 276 -5.78 6.32 -12.39
N GLN A 277 -5.65 6.76 -13.64
CA GLN A 277 -6.43 7.86 -14.19
C GLN A 277 -7.93 7.54 -14.24
N GLN A 278 -8.31 6.30 -14.57
CA GLN A 278 -9.73 5.90 -14.56
C GLN A 278 -10.37 6.03 -13.17
N VAL A 279 -9.62 5.75 -12.10
CA VAL A 279 -10.09 5.94 -10.72
C VAL A 279 -10.32 7.43 -10.43
N VAL A 280 -9.42 8.31 -10.88
CA VAL A 280 -9.55 9.77 -10.75
C VAL A 280 -10.77 10.28 -11.53
N ASP A 281 -10.89 9.91 -12.81
CA ASP A 281 -11.97 10.34 -13.69
C ASP A 281 -13.35 9.90 -13.15
N TYR A 282 -13.43 8.69 -12.61
CA TYR A 282 -14.64 8.21 -11.96
C TYR A 282 -15.01 9.05 -10.74
N THR A 283 -14.04 9.32 -9.87
CA THR A 283 -14.20 10.10 -8.64
C THR A 283 -14.76 11.49 -8.97
N ILE A 284 -14.17 12.17 -9.96
CA ILE A 284 -14.60 13.48 -10.44
C ILE A 284 -16.03 13.41 -11.01
N LYS A 285 -16.29 12.45 -11.91
CA LYS A 285 -17.58 12.34 -12.61
C LYS A 285 -18.75 12.14 -11.65
N ASN A 286 -18.56 11.40 -10.57
CA ASN A 286 -19.63 10.99 -9.66
C ASN A 286 -19.64 11.78 -8.34
N LYS A 287 -18.67 12.68 -8.13
CA LYS A 287 -18.50 13.42 -6.88
C LYS A 287 -18.38 12.49 -5.66
N GLU A 288 -17.69 11.36 -5.87
CA GLU A 288 -17.50 10.29 -4.88
C GLU A 288 -16.08 10.34 -4.32
N TRP A 289 -15.77 11.43 -3.65
CA TRP A 289 -14.43 11.81 -3.20
C TRP A 289 -13.68 10.66 -2.47
N MET A 290 -14.35 9.98 -1.53
CA MET A 290 -13.82 8.83 -0.78
C MET A 290 -13.37 7.63 -1.65
N HIS A 291 -13.76 7.60 -2.93
CA HIS A 291 -13.43 6.52 -3.85
C HIS A 291 -11.92 6.38 -4.04
N ILE A 292 -11.16 7.48 -4.06
CA ILE A 292 -9.69 7.43 -4.16
C ILE A 292 -9.09 6.77 -2.92
N ARG A 293 -9.48 7.22 -1.71
CA ARG A 293 -9.03 6.66 -0.42
C ARG A 293 -9.25 5.15 -0.35
N ASN A 294 -10.37 4.69 -0.89
CA ASN A 294 -10.73 3.28 -0.89
C ASN A 294 -10.08 2.46 -2.02
N ASN A 295 -9.46 3.13 -3.00
CA ASN A 295 -8.84 2.52 -4.16
C ASN A 295 -7.43 3.07 -4.39
N LEU A 296 -6.60 3.09 -3.33
CA LEU A 296 -5.21 3.54 -3.42
C LEU A 296 -4.30 2.55 -4.16
N LYS A 297 -4.67 1.27 -4.22
CA LYS A 297 -3.84 0.19 -4.79
C LYS A 297 -3.36 0.51 -6.24
N PRO A 298 -4.22 0.91 -7.19
CA PRO A 298 -3.76 1.30 -8.54
C PRO A 298 -2.65 2.37 -8.56
N PHE A 299 -2.72 3.36 -7.67
CA PHE A 299 -1.72 4.43 -7.58
C PHE A 299 -0.38 3.91 -7.05
N ASP A 300 -0.43 3.02 -6.06
CA ASP A 300 0.76 2.36 -5.51
C ASP A 300 1.44 1.47 -6.57
N LEU A 301 0.68 0.63 -7.27
CA LEU A 301 1.21 -0.22 -8.36
C LEU A 301 1.88 0.62 -9.45
N TRP A 302 1.23 1.71 -9.87
CA TRP A 302 1.79 2.65 -10.85
C TRP A 302 3.10 3.29 -10.37
N ASN A 303 3.19 3.65 -9.09
CA ASN A 303 4.41 4.22 -8.50
C ASN A 303 5.56 3.21 -8.38
N GLN A 304 5.24 1.95 -8.09
CA GLN A 304 6.22 0.86 -8.12
C GLN A 304 6.76 0.65 -9.55
N ALA A 305 5.87 0.59 -10.55
CA ALA A 305 6.27 0.44 -11.95
C ALA A 305 7.16 1.60 -12.45
N ARG A 306 6.89 2.85 -12.03
CA ARG A 306 7.78 4.00 -12.31
C ARG A 306 9.19 3.80 -11.76
N THR A 307 9.30 3.20 -10.58
CA THR A 307 10.59 2.88 -9.96
C THR A 307 11.30 1.76 -10.73
N ASN A 308 10.56 0.76 -11.22
CA ASN A 308 11.09 -0.28 -12.10
C ASN A 308 11.63 0.29 -13.41
N LEU A 309 10.87 1.15 -14.09
CA LEU A 309 11.30 1.83 -15.31
C LEU A 309 12.58 2.64 -15.06
N LEU A 310 12.64 3.43 -13.98
CA LEU A 310 13.86 4.15 -13.62
C LEU A 310 15.06 3.23 -13.40
N SER A 311 14.84 2.06 -12.78
CA SER A 311 15.89 1.05 -12.60
C SER A 311 16.42 0.55 -13.95
N THR A 312 15.53 0.30 -14.93
CA THR A 312 15.95 -0.09 -16.29
C THR A 312 16.73 1.03 -17.01
N THR A 313 16.31 2.28 -16.87
CA THR A 313 17.02 3.43 -17.46
C THR A 313 18.42 3.59 -16.87
N LEU A 314 18.55 3.46 -15.54
CA LEU A 314 19.86 3.51 -14.87
C LEU A 314 20.74 2.33 -15.27
N ARG A 315 20.17 1.17 -15.58
CA ARG A 315 20.94 0.01 -16.05
C ARG A 315 21.59 0.25 -17.41
N VAL A 316 20.99 1.08 -18.28
CA VAL A 316 21.62 1.55 -19.53
C VAL A 316 22.87 2.36 -19.22
N ASP A 317 22.79 3.29 -18.27
CA ASP A 317 23.95 4.09 -17.82
C ASP A 317 25.05 3.19 -17.23
N GLU A 318 24.67 2.20 -16.39
CA GLU A 318 25.60 1.21 -15.82
C GLU A 318 26.32 0.39 -16.91
N LYS A 319 25.58 -0.17 -17.87
CA LYS A 319 26.15 -0.95 -18.98
C LYS A 319 27.06 -0.12 -19.87
N THR A 320 26.70 1.14 -20.12
CA THR A 320 27.54 2.07 -20.88
C THR A 320 28.89 2.26 -20.20
N VAL A 321 28.90 2.44 -18.87
CA VAL A 321 30.13 2.57 -18.10
C VAL A 321 30.91 1.25 -18.04
N GLU A 322 30.24 0.10 -17.92
CA GLU A 322 30.88 -1.22 -18.01
C GLU A 322 31.60 -1.41 -19.37
N GLU A 323 30.98 -1.01 -20.49
CA GLU A 323 31.59 -1.08 -21.82
C GLU A 323 32.78 -0.12 -21.99
N TYR A 324 32.67 1.12 -21.49
CA TYR A 324 33.80 2.06 -21.50
C TYR A 324 34.95 1.55 -20.64
N LYS A 325 34.65 0.96 -19.48
CA LYS A 325 35.66 0.36 -18.61
C LYS A 325 36.35 -0.80 -19.32
N ALA A 326 35.62 -1.68 -20.00
CA ALA A 326 36.23 -2.79 -20.74
C ALA A 326 37.16 -2.29 -21.87
N LYS A 327 36.76 -1.23 -22.59
CA LYS A 327 37.61 -0.58 -23.61
C LYS A 327 38.84 0.07 -22.99
N PHE A 328 38.70 0.69 -21.82
CA PHE A 328 39.81 1.28 -21.07
C PHE A 328 40.80 0.19 -20.65
N ASP A 329 40.32 -0.88 -20.01
CA ASP A 329 41.12 -2.02 -19.57
C ASP A 329 41.87 -2.71 -20.73
N ALA A 330 41.30 -2.69 -21.95
CA ALA A 330 41.96 -3.18 -23.15
C ALA A 330 43.06 -2.23 -23.65
N ALA A 331 42.79 -0.93 -23.72
CA ALA A 331 43.75 0.08 -24.16
C ALA A 331 45.01 0.10 -23.27
N VAL A 332 44.87 -0.10 -21.97
CA VAL A 332 46.00 -0.08 -21.02
C VAL A 332 46.82 -1.38 -21.00
N LYS A 333 46.37 -2.45 -21.67
CA LYS A 333 47.08 -3.74 -21.76
C LYS A 333 48.03 -3.85 -22.95
N GLU A 334 47.84 -3.04 -24.00
CA GLU A 334 48.73 -3.10 -25.17
C GLU A 334 50.13 -2.55 -24.83
N PRO A 335 51.23 -3.16 -25.34
CA PRO A 335 52.59 -2.74 -25.02
C PRO A 335 52.80 -1.27 -25.38
N ILE A 336 53.09 -0.49 -24.33
CA ILE A 336 53.13 0.98 -24.34
C ILE A 336 54.12 1.46 -25.40
N THR A 337 53.58 1.95 -26.52
CA THR A 337 54.35 2.62 -27.56
C THR A 337 53.66 3.92 -27.96
N GLY A 338 53.57 4.88 -27.03
CA GLY A 338 53.37 6.29 -27.37
C GLY A 338 52.17 7.01 -26.73
N ASN A 339 52.15 8.34 -26.93
CA ASN A 339 51.15 9.29 -26.41
C ASN A 339 49.70 9.00 -26.84
N GLU A 340 49.50 8.24 -27.92
CA GLU A 340 48.16 7.92 -28.46
C GLU A 340 47.35 7.02 -27.51
N VAL A 341 48.00 6.03 -26.87
CA VAL A 341 47.34 5.12 -25.90
C VAL A 341 46.89 5.89 -24.65
N ILE A 342 47.74 6.80 -24.16
CA ILE A 342 47.42 7.66 -23.01
C ILE A 342 46.22 8.56 -23.35
N THR A 343 46.21 9.14 -24.55
CA THR A 343 45.12 10.01 -25.03
C THR A 343 43.79 9.24 -25.14
N GLN A 344 43.82 7.98 -25.58
CA GLN A 344 42.62 7.14 -25.67
C GLN A 344 42.08 6.74 -24.28
N ALA A 345 42.97 6.38 -23.35
CA ALA A 345 42.61 6.04 -21.97
C ALA A 345 42.00 7.24 -21.24
N GLU A 346 42.60 8.44 -21.40
CA GLU A 346 42.09 9.70 -20.86
C GLU A 346 40.69 10.01 -21.39
N LYS A 347 40.45 9.81 -22.70
CA LYS A 347 39.13 10.02 -23.30
C LYS A 347 38.07 9.10 -22.70
N LEU A 348 38.36 7.81 -22.55
CA LEU A 348 37.42 6.84 -21.96
C LEU A 348 37.14 7.15 -20.49
N ALA A 349 38.15 7.56 -19.73
CA ALA A 349 37.96 8.01 -18.35
C ALA A 349 37.06 9.25 -18.27
N ALA A 350 37.22 10.20 -19.20
CA ALA A 350 36.35 11.37 -19.32
C ALA A 350 34.90 10.98 -19.68
N ASP A 351 34.70 10.05 -20.62
CA ASP A 351 33.38 9.56 -21.02
C ASP A 351 32.65 8.87 -19.83
N ILE A 352 33.35 8.06 -19.04
CA ILE A 352 32.82 7.49 -17.79
C ILE A 352 32.42 8.62 -16.81
N GLY A 353 33.29 9.61 -16.64
CA GLY A 353 33.02 10.77 -15.79
C GLY A 353 31.78 11.56 -16.21
N GLN A 354 31.51 11.67 -17.51
CA GLN A 354 30.29 12.31 -18.02
C GLN A 354 29.02 11.56 -17.61
N VAL A 355 29.01 10.22 -17.74
CA VAL A 355 27.85 9.40 -17.33
C VAL A 355 27.63 9.49 -15.82
N VAL A 356 28.70 9.41 -15.02
CA VAL A 356 28.61 9.54 -13.55
C VAL A 356 28.06 10.92 -13.16
N ASN A 357 28.52 11.98 -13.82
CA ASN A 357 28.02 13.34 -13.60
C ASN A 357 26.54 13.50 -13.98
N LYS A 358 26.10 12.87 -15.07
CA LYS A 358 24.67 12.81 -15.46
C LYS A 358 23.83 12.20 -14.33
N VAL A 359 24.18 10.99 -13.87
CA VAL A 359 23.41 10.31 -12.80
C VAL A 359 23.46 11.08 -11.47
N ARG A 360 24.61 11.70 -11.15
CA ARG A 360 24.74 12.57 -9.97
C ARG A 360 23.82 13.79 -10.05
N LYS A 361 23.73 14.43 -11.22
CA LYS A 361 22.82 15.55 -11.47
C LYS A 361 21.36 15.11 -11.34
N ASP A 362 21.00 13.97 -11.92
CA ASP A 362 19.65 13.42 -11.84
C ASP A 362 19.24 13.12 -10.40
N LEU A 363 20.16 12.57 -9.59
CA LEU A 363 19.95 12.40 -8.14
C LEU A 363 19.73 13.74 -7.43
N GLY A 364 20.53 14.76 -7.74
CA GLY A 364 20.40 16.09 -7.17
C GLY A 364 19.05 16.75 -7.52
N VAL A 365 18.60 16.60 -8.77
CA VAL A 365 17.28 17.07 -9.22
C VAL A 365 16.17 16.34 -8.47
N LYS A 366 16.24 15.02 -8.35
CA LYS A 366 15.23 14.22 -7.62
C LYS A 366 15.20 14.54 -6.12
N ALA A 367 16.36 14.65 -5.47
CA ALA A 367 16.44 15.01 -4.05
C ALA A 367 15.94 16.43 -3.75
N SER A 368 16.09 17.35 -4.70
CA SER A 368 15.57 18.73 -4.60
C SER A 368 14.11 18.83 -5.00
N SER A 369 13.57 17.80 -5.66
CA SER A 369 12.18 17.76 -6.06
C SER A 369 11.32 17.55 -4.82
N LYS A 370 10.42 18.49 -4.56
CA LYS A 370 9.26 18.24 -3.71
C LYS A 370 8.07 17.98 -4.62
N TRP A 371 7.13 17.16 -4.19
CA TRP A 371 5.85 17.05 -4.87
C TRP A 371 5.23 18.46 -4.99
N LYS A 372 5.01 18.93 -6.23
CA LYS A 372 4.65 20.33 -6.52
C LYS A 372 3.14 20.60 -6.52
N GLY A 373 2.31 19.67 -6.06
CA GLY A 373 0.86 19.87 -6.04
C GLY A 373 0.13 19.04 -7.09
N ALA A 374 -1.20 19.09 -6.98
CA ALA A 374 -2.17 18.38 -7.81
C ALA A 374 -2.03 18.65 -9.33
N SER A 375 -1.37 19.77 -9.69
CA SER A 375 -1.08 20.24 -11.05
C SER A 375 0.07 19.50 -11.77
N THR A 376 0.74 18.55 -11.11
CA THR A 376 1.89 17.88 -11.73
C THR A 376 1.39 16.65 -12.50
N PRO A 377 1.62 16.54 -13.82
CA PRO A 377 1.31 15.32 -14.57
C PRO A 377 1.86 14.09 -13.83
N PRO A 378 1.10 12.99 -13.79
CA PRO A 378 0.27 12.57 -14.93
C PRO A 378 -1.19 12.18 -14.63
N LEU A 379 -1.69 12.43 -13.42
CA LEU A 379 -3.03 11.97 -12.98
C LEU A 379 -4.13 13.05 -12.98
N GLN A 380 -3.83 14.27 -13.44
CA GLN A 380 -4.76 15.41 -13.49
C GLN A 380 -5.50 15.66 -12.16
N LEU A 381 -4.78 15.52 -11.04
CA LEU A 381 -5.37 15.59 -9.71
C LEU A 381 -5.91 16.98 -9.37
N GLU A 382 -5.54 18.03 -10.13
CA GLU A 382 -6.02 19.39 -9.93
C GLU A 382 -7.54 19.56 -10.05
N LYS A 383 -8.22 18.55 -10.60
CA LYS A 383 -9.69 18.52 -10.75
C LYS A 383 -10.43 17.96 -9.52
N LEU A 384 -9.71 17.59 -8.46
CA LEU A 384 -10.29 17.08 -7.23
C LEU A 384 -10.47 18.20 -6.21
N ASP A 385 -11.69 18.37 -5.71
CA ASP A 385 -12.10 19.50 -4.85
C ASP A 385 -11.82 19.26 -3.33
N GLN A 386 -11.22 18.14 -2.94
CA GLN A 386 -11.08 17.70 -1.54
C GLN A 386 -9.60 17.53 -1.12
N GLU A 387 -9.12 18.39 -0.21
CA GLU A 387 -7.71 18.41 0.22
C GLU A 387 -7.24 17.15 0.96
N GLU A 388 -8.13 16.49 1.72
CA GLU A 388 -7.77 15.31 2.53
C GLU A 388 -7.44 14.08 1.69
N GLU A 389 -8.11 13.86 0.55
CA GLU A 389 -7.88 12.70 -0.33
C GLU A 389 -6.63 12.87 -1.17
N VAL A 390 -6.38 14.11 -1.62
CA VAL A 390 -5.12 14.46 -2.26
C VAL A 390 -3.97 14.25 -1.27
N ALA A 391 -4.17 14.38 0.05
CA ALA A 391 -3.10 14.14 1.03
C ALA A 391 -2.59 12.69 1.07
N GLU A 392 -3.44 11.69 0.88
CA GLU A 392 -3.02 10.29 0.80
C GLU A 392 -2.24 10.01 -0.49
N LEU A 393 -2.71 10.54 -1.62
CA LEU A 393 -1.98 10.47 -2.89
C LEU A 393 -0.63 11.19 -2.83
N LYS A 394 -0.55 12.33 -2.13
CA LYS A 394 0.72 13.03 -1.84
C LYS A 394 1.70 12.14 -1.10
N GLN A 395 1.21 11.40 -0.11
CA GLN A 395 2.04 10.50 0.67
C GLN A 395 2.60 9.38 -0.20
N LEU A 396 1.77 8.76 -1.04
CA LEU A 396 2.21 7.73 -1.99
C LEU A 396 3.26 8.27 -2.97
N GLU A 397 3.06 9.48 -3.51
CA GLU A 397 4.05 10.11 -4.41
C GLU A 397 5.36 10.44 -3.69
N GLY A 398 5.29 10.87 -2.43
CA GLY A 398 6.47 11.06 -1.58
C GLY A 398 7.25 9.75 -1.35
N GLN A 399 6.54 8.64 -1.11
CA GLN A 399 7.15 7.32 -1.00
C GLN A 399 7.80 6.88 -2.32
N ALA A 400 7.12 7.09 -3.45
CA ALA A 400 7.63 6.80 -4.78
C ALA A 400 8.93 7.58 -5.07
N LEU A 401 8.96 8.88 -4.72
CA LEU A 401 10.16 9.70 -4.86
C LEU A 401 11.30 9.18 -3.98
N GLY A 402 11.00 8.77 -2.73
CA GLY A 402 11.97 8.13 -1.83
C GLY A 402 12.60 6.88 -2.45
N SER A 403 11.79 5.99 -3.02
CA SER A 403 12.23 4.80 -3.73
C SER A 403 13.10 5.12 -4.95
N GLN A 404 12.70 6.09 -5.77
CA GLN A 404 13.49 6.54 -6.92
C GLN A 404 14.86 7.12 -6.52
N ILE A 405 14.91 7.92 -5.44
CA ILE A 405 16.15 8.45 -4.88
C ILE A 405 17.06 7.31 -4.43
N ALA A 406 16.50 6.30 -3.74
CA ALA A 406 17.27 5.15 -3.25
C ALA A 406 17.89 4.35 -4.40
N VAL A 407 17.11 4.04 -5.45
CA VAL A 407 17.61 3.33 -6.65
C VAL A 407 18.67 4.15 -7.38
N THR A 408 18.44 5.45 -7.59
CA THR A 408 19.41 6.33 -8.25
C THR A 408 20.72 6.42 -7.47
N ARG A 409 20.65 6.52 -6.13
CA ARG A 409 21.84 6.51 -5.26
C ARG A 409 22.61 5.21 -5.38
N LYS A 410 21.92 4.06 -5.37
CA LYS A 410 22.54 2.74 -5.52
C LYS A 410 23.31 2.63 -6.83
N SER A 411 22.70 3.05 -7.94
CA SER A 411 23.37 3.05 -9.26
C SER A 411 24.56 4.00 -9.28
N LEU A 412 24.41 5.23 -8.77
CA LEU A 412 25.50 6.20 -8.68
C LEU A 412 26.71 5.65 -7.89
N SER A 413 26.48 4.94 -6.78
CA SER A 413 27.57 4.33 -6.01
C SER A 413 28.39 3.34 -6.83
N LYS A 414 27.74 2.47 -7.62
CA LYS A 414 28.45 1.55 -8.52
C LYS A 414 29.26 2.30 -9.59
N LEU A 415 28.66 3.33 -10.19
CA LEU A 415 29.31 4.13 -11.23
C LEU A 415 30.54 4.88 -10.70
N VAL A 416 30.44 5.45 -9.50
CA VAL A 416 31.55 6.13 -8.84
C VAL A 416 32.69 5.17 -8.51
N GLU A 417 32.38 3.95 -8.08
CA GLU A 417 33.39 2.92 -7.84
C GLU A 417 34.20 2.61 -9.10
N ILE A 418 33.52 2.42 -10.24
CA ILE A 418 34.19 2.21 -11.54
C ILE A 418 35.02 3.44 -11.93
N GLN A 419 34.47 4.65 -11.76
CA GLN A 419 35.19 5.89 -12.06
C GLN A 419 36.50 5.99 -11.25
N THR A 420 36.46 5.68 -9.95
CA THR A 420 37.63 5.71 -9.07
C THR A 420 38.67 4.69 -9.52
N GLN A 421 38.28 3.44 -9.82
CA GLN A 421 39.20 2.41 -10.30
C GLN A 421 39.91 2.82 -11.60
N VAL A 422 39.18 3.41 -12.55
CA VAL A 422 39.74 3.89 -13.82
C VAL A 422 40.72 5.05 -13.60
N GLN A 423 40.37 5.99 -12.72
CA GLN A 423 41.24 7.13 -12.40
C GLN A 423 42.54 6.70 -11.74
N GLU A 424 42.50 5.75 -10.78
CA GLU A 424 43.69 5.20 -10.14
C GLU A 424 44.62 4.48 -11.12
N GLN A 425 44.05 3.78 -12.12
CA GLN A 425 44.84 3.14 -13.18
C GLN A 425 45.48 4.17 -14.12
N LEU A 426 44.75 5.24 -14.44
CA LEU A 426 45.26 6.31 -15.29
C LEU A 426 46.44 7.06 -14.64
N GLU A 427 46.36 7.34 -13.34
CA GLU A 427 47.45 7.98 -12.57
C GLU A 427 48.73 7.11 -12.55
N LYS A 428 48.58 5.79 -12.46
CA LYS A 428 49.71 4.84 -12.54
C LYS A 428 50.41 4.88 -13.90
N LEU A 429 49.68 5.12 -14.99
CA LEU A 429 50.25 5.21 -16.34
C LEU A 429 50.99 6.53 -16.58
N GLN A 430 50.55 7.62 -15.95
CA GLN A 430 51.17 8.95 -16.06
C GLN A 430 52.41 9.11 -15.15
N SER A 431 52.61 8.20 -14.19
CA SER A 431 53.76 8.20 -13.30
C SER A 431 54.99 7.59 -14.00
N PRO A 432 56.10 8.33 -14.19
CA PRO A 432 57.28 7.77 -14.84
C PRO A 432 57.90 6.67 -13.98
N THR A 433 58.10 5.48 -14.56
CA THR A 433 58.99 4.46 -14.01
C THR A 433 60.37 5.10 -13.83
N LYS A 434 60.80 5.30 -12.58
CA LYS A 434 62.22 5.55 -12.28
C LYS A 434 62.99 4.28 -12.66
N THR A 435 63.52 4.25 -13.87
CA THR A 435 64.59 3.33 -14.24
C THR A 435 65.83 3.73 -13.46
N ASP A 436 66.27 2.82 -12.59
CA ASP A 436 67.51 2.88 -11.83
C ASP A 436 68.71 2.90 -12.80
N PRO A 437 69.54 3.96 -12.84
CA PRO A 437 70.75 3.97 -13.63
C PRO A 437 71.94 3.69 -12.72
N ASN A 438 72.21 2.41 -12.44
CA ASN A 438 73.52 2.05 -11.89
C ASN A 438 74.02 0.74 -12.46
N ASP A 439 74.57 0.83 -13.66
CA ASP A 439 75.38 -0.23 -14.25
C ASP A 439 76.57 0.40 -14.98
N LYS A 440 77.67 0.58 -14.24
CA LYS A 440 79.07 0.43 -14.70
C LYS A 440 80.09 0.76 -13.58
N ALA A 441 80.92 -0.25 -13.28
CA ALA A 441 82.37 -0.26 -12.98
C ALA A 441 83.03 1.04 -12.44
N ASP A 442 83.90 1.01 -11.44
CA ASP A 442 85.12 0.19 -11.36
C ASP A 442 85.77 0.22 -9.95
N LYS A 443 86.76 -0.65 -9.78
CA LYS A 443 87.55 -1.06 -8.60
C LYS A 443 88.23 0.04 -7.75
N ASP A 444 88.39 -0.25 -6.44
CA ASP A 444 89.66 -0.34 -5.66
C ASP A 444 89.33 -0.33 -4.14
N LYS A 445 89.47 -1.44 -3.39
CA LYS A 445 90.65 -2.00 -2.68
C LYS A 445 91.05 -1.24 -1.39
N GLU A 446 90.91 -1.94 -0.24
CA GLU A 446 91.62 -1.79 1.07
C GLU A 446 91.44 -0.44 1.81
N ASP A 447 91.20 -0.27 3.12
CA ASP A 447 91.48 -1.04 4.34
C ASP A 447 90.57 -0.57 5.52
N LYS A 448 90.18 -1.56 6.36
CA LYS A 448 90.10 -1.64 7.84
C LYS A 448 89.81 -0.41 8.73
N GLU A 449 88.72 -0.49 9.51
CA GLU A 449 88.64 -0.78 10.98
C GLU A 449 88.75 0.50 11.84
N ASP A 450 87.81 0.79 12.75
CA ASP A 450 87.65 0.06 14.01
C ASP A 450 86.26 0.29 14.66
N LYS A 451 85.72 -0.83 15.21
CA LYS A 451 85.13 -1.05 16.56
C LYS A 451 83.99 -0.17 17.12
N ASP A 452 83.04 -0.69 17.90
CA ASP A 452 82.80 -2.03 18.44
C ASP A 452 81.40 -2.10 19.10
N LYS A 453 80.75 -3.28 18.96
CA LYS A 453 80.09 -4.12 20.00
C LYS A 453 78.93 -3.55 20.84
N GLU A 454 77.97 -4.32 21.35
CA GLU A 454 77.67 -5.75 21.59
C GLU A 454 76.15 -5.72 21.95
N ASP A 455 75.29 -6.74 21.92
CA ASP A 455 75.46 -8.18 21.98
C ASP A 455 74.15 -8.85 21.53
N LYS A 456 74.25 -10.12 21.14
CA LYS A 456 73.16 -10.98 20.69
C LYS A 456 73.18 -12.28 21.51
N ASP A 457 72.11 -13.06 21.34
CA ASP A 457 71.99 -14.51 21.53
C ASP A 457 71.23 -14.94 22.82
N LYS A 458 70.36 -15.95 22.83
CA LYS A 458 69.91 -16.91 21.80
C LYS A 458 68.69 -17.70 22.30
N ASN A 459 67.90 -18.16 21.32
CA ASN A 459 67.20 -19.45 21.17
C ASN A 459 66.32 -20.06 22.26
N GLY A 460 65.19 -20.61 21.79
CA GLY A 460 64.62 -21.84 22.35
C GLY A 460 63.13 -22.01 22.05
N GLU A 461 62.82 -22.61 20.90
CA GLU A 461 61.49 -22.92 20.36
C GLU A 461 60.82 -24.11 21.07
N THR A 462 59.52 -24.04 21.38
CA THR A 462 58.45 -25.04 21.10
C THR A 462 57.13 -24.72 21.82
N ASP A 463 56.06 -24.61 21.02
CA ASP A 463 54.63 -24.59 21.39
C ASP A 463 54.14 -26.00 21.82
N PRO A 464 52.88 -26.25 22.31
CA PRO A 464 51.65 -25.43 22.16
C PRO A 464 50.70 -25.40 23.40
N ALA A 465 49.60 -24.64 23.22
CA ALA A 465 48.22 -24.94 23.64
C ALA A 465 47.54 -24.01 24.68
N SER A 466 46.44 -23.43 24.21
CA SER A 466 45.11 -23.36 24.85
C SER A 466 44.75 -22.22 25.83
N GLN A 467 43.62 -21.58 25.46
CA GLN A 467 42.54 -21.02 26.29
C GLN A 467 42.60 -19.56 26.81
N ASP A 468 41.70 -18.77 26.23
CA ASP A 468 40.95 -17.61 26.75
C ASP A 468 40.30 -17.87 28.14
N PRO A 469 39.61 -16.92 28.82
CA PRO A 469 39.54 -15.45 28.71
C PRO A 469 39.60 -14.74 30.11
N ALA A 470 39.49 -13.39 30.13
CA ALA A 470 38.54 -12.63 30.98
C ALA A 470 39.05 -11.24 31.51
N SER A 471 38.32 -10.22 31.08
CA SER A 471 37.79 -9.05 31.82
C SER A 471 38.60 -8.40 32.96
N LYS A 472 38.81 -7.07 32.88
CA LYS A 472 38.10 -6.02 33.67
C LYS A 472 38.83 -4.66 33.56
N ASP A 473 38.07 -3.65 33.15
CA ASP A 473 38.27 -2.20 33.38
C ASP A 473 38.37 -1.87 34.91
N PRO A 474 38.81 -0.67 35.39
CA PRO A 474 38.43 0.64 34.82
C PRO A 474 39.38 1.89 34.99
N ALA A 475 39.05 2.92 34.20
CA ALA A 475 38.96 4.36 34.51
C ALA A 475 40.18 5.24 34.89
N SER A 476 40.32 6.36 34.15
CA SER A 476 40.92 7.65 34.54
C SER A 476 40.48 8.72 33.50
N LYS A 477 39.56 9.66 33.79
CA LYS A 477 39.78 11.07 34.24
C LYS A 477 40.75 11.84 33.31
N ASP A 478 40.48 13.04 32.77
CA ASP A 478 39.78 14.24 33.30
C ASP A 478 39.56 15.32 32.16
N PRO A 479 39.25 16.63 32.39
CA PRO A 479 38.08 17.32 31.78
C PRO A 479 38.38 18.66 31.04
N ALA A 480 37.36 19.32 30.47
CA ALA A 480 37.16 20.79 30.57
C ALA A 480 35.86 21.27 29.87
N LYS A 481 35.02 21.96 30.65
CA LYS A 481 33.91 22.86 30.27
C LYS A 481 34.51 24.23 29.84
N ASP A 482 33.89 25.15 29.11
CA ASP A 482 32.61 25.86 29.30
C ASP A 482 32.53 27.00 28.20
N PRO A 483 31.59 27.97 28.16
CA PRO A 483 30.12 27.91 28.01
C PRO A 483 29.58 28.87 26.92
N ALA A 484 28.32 28.70 26.47
CA ALA A 484 27.39 29.82 26.26
C ALA A 484 25.94 29.31 26.11
N LYS A 485 25.07 29.77 27.01
CA LYS A 485 23.61 29.58 27.04
C LYS A 485 22.92 30.78 26.37
N ASP A 486 21.97 30.49 25.47
CA ASP A 486 20.60 31.04 25.27
C ASP A 486 20.34 32.58 25.25
N PRO A 487 19.13 33.06 24.90
CA PRO A 487 18.10 32.58 23.96
C PRO A 487 17.57 33.70 23.04
N ALA A 488 16.84 33.39 21.96
CA ALA A 488 15.95 34.38 21.33
C ALA A 488 14.62 33.74 20.89
N LYS A 489 13.64 33.86 21.79
CA LYS A 489 12.22 33.93 21.42
C LYS A 489 12.00 35.32 20.81
N ASP A 490 11.22 35.39 19.73
CA ASP A 490 10.46 36.60 19.47
C ASP A 490 9.03 36.24 19.02
N PRO A 491 7.99 36.83 19.64
CA PRO A 491 6.60 36.68 19.25
C PRO A 491 6.17 37.87 18.36
N ALA A 492 5.45 37.61 17.28
CA ALA A 492 4.72 38.66 16.58
C ALA A 492 3.22 38.32 16.54
N LYS A 493 2.48 38.91 17.47
CA LYS A 493 1.08 39.28 17.28
C LYS A 493 1.08 40.73 16.81
N ASP A 494 0.36 41.06 15.75
CA ASP A 494 -0.65 42.12 15.83
C ASP A 494 -1.73 42.01 14.74
N PRO A 495 -2.94 42.55 14.99
CA PRO A 495 -4.15 42.32 14.22
C PRO A 495 -4.41 43.43 13.20
N ALA A 496 -5.08 43.10 12.10
CA ALA A 496 -5.78 44.09 11.29
C ALA A 496 -7.28 43.81 11.36
N LYS A 497 -7.96 44.52 12.26
CA LYS A 497 -9.35 44.94 12.07
C LYS A 497 -9.30 46.36 11.52
N ASP A 498 -10.00 46.62 10.43
CA ASP A 498 -10.76 47.87 10.33
C ASP A 498 -12.06 47.65 9.55
N PRO A 499 -13.14 48.37 9.88
CA PRO A 499 -14.51 48.14 9.42
C PRO A 499 -14.92 49.12 8.30
N ALA A 500 -15.89 48.71 7.49
CA ALA A 500 -16.74 49.65 6.77
C ALA A 500 -18.21 49.18 6.81
N LYS A 501 -18.96 49.72 7.79
CA LYS A 501 -20.39 50.08 7.67
C LYS A 501 -20.44 51.36 6.81
N ASP A 502 -21.43 51.74 6.01
CA ASP A 502 -22.91 51.57 5.97
C ASP A 502 -23.38 52.32 4.66
N PRO A 503 -24.66 52.69 4.40
CA PRO A 503 -25.91 51.93 4.35
C PRO A 503 -26.80 52.24 3.09
N ALA A 504 -27.92 51.51 2.99
CA ALA A 504 -29.26 51.96 2.55
C ALA A 504 -29.61 52.06 1.05
N LYS A 505 -30.52 51.18 0.57
CA LYS A 505 -31.99 51.43 0.43
C LYS A 505 -32.69 50.38 -0.45
N ASP A 506 -33.63 49.66 0.16
CA ASP A 506 -34.84 49.07 -0.46
C ASP A 506 -35.79 50.22 -0.94
N PRO A 507 -36.83 50.04 -1.80
CA PRO A 507 -37.88 49.03 -1.63
C PRO A 507 -38.44 48.34 -2.91
N ALA A 508 -38.82 47.07 -2.72
CA ALA A 508 -40.07 46.41 -3.13
C ALA A 508 -40.88 46.90 -4.35
N LYS A 509 -41.23 45.94 -5.24
CA LYS A 509 -42.59 45.76 -5.78
C LYS A 509 -42.76 44.40 -6.50
N ASP A 510 -43.49 43.51 -5.84
CA ASP A 510 -44.45 42.54 -6.44
C ASP A 510 -45.69 43.34 -6.94
N PRO A 511 -46.72 42.83 -7.67
CA PRO A 511 -47.01 41.43 -8.01
C PRO A 511 -47.63 41.09 -9.39
N ALA A 512 -47.68 39.76 -9.65
CA ALA A 512 -48.76 38.95 -10.25
C ALA A 512 -49.04 38.88 -11.77
N LYS A 513 -49.53 37.66 -12.12
CA LYS A 513 -50.28 37.14 -13.30
C LYS A 513 -49.44 36.36 -14.32
N ASP A 514 -49.75 35.12 -14.70
CA ASP A 514 -50.97 34.28 -14.64
C ASP A 514 -50.68 32.86 -14.15
#